data_AF-A0A2E5C1M9-F1
#
_entry.id   AF-A0A2E5C1M9-F1
#
_cell.length_a   1.000
_cell.length_b   1.000
_cell.length_c   1.000
_cell.angle_alpha   90.00
_cell.angle_beta   90.00
_cell.angle_gamma   90.00
#
_symmetry.space_group_name_H-M   'P 1'
#
loop_
_entity.id
_entity.type
_entity.pdbx_description
1 polymer ?
#
loop_
_entity_poly.entity_id
_entity_poly.type
_entity_poly.pdbx_seq_one_letter_code
_entity_poly.pdbx_strand_id
1 'polypeptide(L)'
;MGKNLKQQKNRNINLFYCLKFYSILILFLLAGGNSAESQEYATDRMFMKHYKKTKCKIEAEKIIRKIKKRPEMNLEQEVLLIQNIWVKLRSNLPLSPGERKLLQNLKEKGNVSKKIRSKEIWKRKSYQFKDIRMKCNQIR
;
A
#
# COMPACT_ATOMS: atom_id res chain seq x y z
N MET A 1 -5.10 -69.11 -50.03
CA MET A 1 -5.80 -68.59 -48.82
C MET A 1 -5.00 -67.51 -48.08
N GLY A 2 -4.46 -66.47 -48.76
CA GLY A 2 -3.57 -65.48 -48.10
C GLY A 2 -4.03 -64.01 -48.12
N LYS A 3 -5.07 -63.67 -48.88
CA LYS A 3 -5.49 -62.25 -49.08
C LYS A 3 -6.51 -61.75 -48.03
N ASN A 4 -7.37 -62.62 -47.50
CA ASN A 4 -8.40 -62.25 -46.50
C ASN A 4 -7.82 -61.92 -45.10
N LEU A 5 -6.82 -62.66 -44.63
CA LEU A 5 -6.18 -62.43 -43.32
C LEU A 5 -5.44 -61.08 -43.25
N LYS A 6 -4.86 -60.63 -44.37
CA LYS A 6 -4.14 -59.34 -44.45
C LYS A 6 -5.09 -58.14 -44.40
N GLN A 7 -6.24 -58.22 -45.08
CA GLN A 7 -7.28 -57.18 -45.02
C GLN A 7 -7.98 -57.10 -43.66
N GLN A 8 -8.23 -58.25 -43.01
CA GLN A 8 -8.85 -58.29 -41.68
C GLN A 8 -7.91 -57.75 -40.59
N LYS A 9 -6.60 -58.06 -40.65
CA LYS A 9 -5.59 -57.50 -39.74
C LYS A 9 -5.45 -55.98 -39.90
N ASN A 10 -5.50 -55.47 -41.12
CA ASN A 10 -5.38 -54.02 -41.39
C ASN A 10 -6.61 -53.22 -40.93
N ARG A 11 -7.83 -53.78 -41.08
CA ARG A 11 -9.06 -53.17 -40.52
C ARG A 11 -9.01 -53.09 -38.99
N ASN A 12 -8.57 -54.15 -38.33
CA ASN A 12 -8.48 -54.17 -36.87
C ASN A 12 -7.45 -53.14 -36.35
N ILE A 13 -6.31 -52.99 -37.03
CA ILE A 13 -5.30 -51.98 -36.67
C ILE A 13 -5.88 -50.57 -36.80
N ASN A 14 -6.55 -50.24 -37.90
CA ASN A 14 -7.18 -48.92 -38.09
C ASN A 14 -8.29 -48.64 -37.07
N LEU A 15 -9.08 -49.66 -36.68
CA LEU A 15 -10.10 -49.53 -35.64
C LEU A 15 -9.48 -49.24 -34.26
N PHE A 16 -8.39 -49.93 -33.92
CA PHE A 16 -7.64 -49.68 -32.68
C PHE A 16 -7.02 -48.29 -32.64
N TYR A 17 -6.49 -47.79 -33.76
CA TYR A 17 -5.96 -46.43 -33.85
C TYR A 17 -7.07 -45.37 -33.71
N CYS A 18 -8.23 -45.56 -34.34
CA CYS A 18 -9.37 -44.67 -34.16
C CYS A 18 -9.88 -44.65 -32.71
N LEU A 19 -10.02 -45.81 -32.06
CA LEU A 19 -10.45 -45.91 -30.67
C LEU A 19 -9.46 -45.25 -29.71
N LYS A 20 -8.16 -45.44 -29.93
CA LYS A 20 -7.09 -44.75 -29.18
C LYS A 20 -7.19 -43.23 -29.36
N PHE A 21 -7.37 -42.76 -30.59
CA PHE A 21 -7.48 -41.34 -30.88
C PHE A 21 -8.70 -40.69 -30.21
N TYR A 22 -9.87 -41.34 -30.30
CA TYR A 22 -11.09 -40.87 -29.63
C TYR A 22 -10.95 -40.89 -28.10
N SER A 23 -10.32 -41.92 -27.52
CA SER A 23 -10.07 -41.97 -26.07
C SER A 23 -9.17 -40.84 -25.59
N ILE A 24 -8.13 -40.47 -26.35
CA ILE A 24 -7.24 -39.36 -26.04
C ILE A 24 -7.98 -38.02 -26.15
N LEU A 25 -8.82 -37.86 -27.17
CA LEU A 25 -9.62 -36.65 -27.38
C LEU A 25 -10.65 -36.45 -26.26
N ILE A 26 -11.31 -37.53 -25.82
CA ILE A 26 -12.26 -37.54 -24.71
C ILE A 26 -11.55 -37.22 -23.38
N LEU A 27 -10.37 -37.80 -23.14
CA LEU A 27 -9.54 -37.49 -21.96
C LEU A 27 -9.11 -36.01 -21.93
N PHE A 28 -8.75 -35.44 -23.09
CA PHE A 28 -8.41 -34.02 -23.20
C PHE A 28 -9.61 -33.10 -22.90
N LEU A 29 -10.80 -33.44 -23.40
CA LEU A 29 -12.01 -32.66 -23.15
C LEU A 29 -12.47 -32.75 -21.69
N LEU A 30 -12.36 -33.92 -21.06
CA LEU A 30 -12.67 -34.12 -19.64
C LEU A 30 -11.68 -33.42 -18.70
N ALA A 31 -10.40 -33.32 -19.09
CA ALA A 31 -9.38 -32.61 -18.32
C ALA A 31 -9.59 -31.08 -18.33
N GLY A 32 -10.15 -30.52 -19.40
CA GLY A 32 -10.42 -29.08 -19.52
C GLY A 32 -11.61 -28.58 -18.70
N GLY A 33 -12.62 -29.43 -18.48
CA GLY A 33 -13.90 -29.05 -17.87
C GLY A 33 -13.87 -28.77 -16.36
N ASN A 34 -12.90 -29.32 -15.62
CA ASN A 34 -12.82 -29.19 -14.16
C ASN A 34 -12.11 -27.90 -13.70
N SER A 35 -11.78 -26.99 -14.62
CA SER A 35 -10.90 -25.87 -14.34
C SER A 35 -11.61 -24.53 -14.10
N ALA A 36 -12.86 -24.37 -14.54
CA ALA A 36 -13.58 -23.10 -14.42
C ALA A 36 -13.74 -22.64 -12.96
N GLU A 37 -14.22 -23.51 -12.07
CA GLU A 37 -14.38 -23.21 -10.65
C GLU A 37 -13.03 -22.95 -9.95
N SER A 38 -11.98 -23.69 -10.34
CA SER A 38 -10.63 -23.47 -9.82
C SER A 38 -10.00 -22.15 -10.30
N GLN A 39 -10.34 -21.71 -11.52
CA GLN A 39 -9.90 -20.44 -12.09
C GLN A 39 -10.69 -19.26 -11.52
N GLU A 40 -12.01 -19.40 -11.31
CA GLU A 40 -12.85 -18.41 -10.62
C GLU A 40 -12.35 -18.18 -9.19
N TYR A 41 -12.09 -19.24 -8.43
CA TYR A 41 -11.54 -19.14 -7.07
C TYR A 41 -10.14 -18.53 -7.03
N ALA A 42 -9.26 -18.86 -7.98
CA ALA A 42 -7.95 -18.23 -8.10
C ALA A 42 -8.04 -16.72 -8.40
N THR A 43 -9.00 -16.34 -9.24
CA THR A 43 -9.25 -14.95 -9.64
C THR A 43 -9.82 -14.14 -8.48
N ASP A 44 -10.79 -14.68 -7.74
CA ASP A 44 -11.34 -14.04 -6.54
C ASP A 44 -10.30 -13.84 -5.45
N ARG A 45 -9.41 -14.82 -5.23
CA ARG A 45 -8.31 -14.67 -4.27
C ARG A 45 -7.35 -13.55 -4.66
N MET A 46 -7.03 -13.43 -5.95
CA MET A 46 -6.19 -12.35 -6.48
C MET A 46 -6.89 -11.00 -6.34
N PHE A 47 -8.17 -10.92 -6.71
CA PHE A 47 -8.98 -9.71 -6.57
C PHE A 47 -9.07 -9.25 -5.11
N MET A 48 -9.39 -10.15 -4.19
CA MET A 48 -9.47 -9.85 -2.75
C MET A 48 -8.13 -9.38 -2.19
N LYS A 49 -7.01 -9.94 -2.64
CA LYS A 49 -5.67 -9.50 -2.26
C LYS A 49 -5.39 -8.09 -2.77
N HIS A 50 -5.71 -7.78 -4.02
CA HIS A 50 -5.58 -6.43 -4.57
C HIS A 50 -6.48 -5.43 -3.85
N TYR A 51 -7.74 -5.78 -3.60
CA TYR A 51 -8.69 -4.96 -2.87
C TYR A 51 -8.20 -4.61 -1.46
N LYS A 52 -7.72 -5.60 -0.69
CA LYS A 52 -7.15 -5.39 0.65
C LYS A 52 -5.94 -4.43 0.62
N LYS A 53 -5.04 -4.60 -0.36
CA LYS A 53 -3.89 -3.69 -0.54
C LYS A 53 -4.33 -2.27 -0.86
N THR A 54 -5.30 -2.09 -1.75
CA THR A 54 -5.82 -0.78 -2.12
C THR A 54 -6.51 -0.10 -0.94
N LYS A 55 -7.34 -0.83 -0.18
CA LYS A 55 -7.98 -0.32 1.04
C LYS A 55 -6.94 0.17 2.06
N CYS A 56 -5.89 -0.62 2.31
CA CYS A 56 -4.80 -0.21 3.20
C CYS A 56 -4.12 1.08 2.71
N LYS A 57 -3.81 1.20 1.41
CA LYS A 57 -3.20 2.42 0.85
C LYS A 57 -4.05 3.66 1.09
N ILE A 58 -5.38 3.55 0.91
CA ILE A 58 -6.31 4.66 1.16
C ILE A 58 -6.29 5.08 2.64
N GLU A 59 -6.31 4.12 3.56
CA GLU A 59 -6.23 4.39 5.00
C GLU A 59 -4.89 4.99 5.41
N ALA A 60 -3.79 4.46 4.89
CA ALA A 60 -2.44 4.99 5.07
C ALA A 60 -2.35 6.46 4.61
N GLU A 61 -2.93 6.79 3.46
CA GLU A 61 -2.98 8.18 3.00
C GLU A 61 -3.82 9.08 3.91
N LYS A 62 -4.96 8.61 4.41
CA LYS A 62 -5.75 9.36 5.39
C LYS A 62 -4.93 9.69 6.64
N ILE A 63 -4.14 8.74 7.13
CA ILE A 63 -3.24 8.94 8.28
C ILE A 63 -2.16 9.98 7.94
N ILE A 64 -1.49 9.84 6.79
CA ILE A 64 -0.46 10.80 6.34
C ILE A 64 -1.04 12.21 6.21
N ARG A 65 -2.26 12.37 5.66
CA ARG A 65 -2.93 13.68 5.56
C ARG A 65 -3.22 14.27 6.93
N LYS A 66 -3.64 13.47 7.92
CA LYS A 66 -3.83 13.94 9.30
C LYS A 66 -2.52 14.44 9.93
N ILE A 67 -1.40 13.74 9.69
CA ILE A 67 -0.07 14.15 10.19
C ILE A 67 0.41 15.43 9.49
N LYS A 68 0.17 15.58 8.18
CA LYS A 68 0.51 16.80 7.43
C LYS A 68 -0.24 18.04 7.95
N LYS A 69 -1.52 17.89 8.31
CA LYS A 69 -2.35 18.98 8.86
C LYS A 69 -1.91 19.47 10.25
N ARG A 70 -1.08 18.70 10.97
CA ARG A 70 -0.53 19.09 12.28
C ARG A 70 0.92 19.55 12.07
N PRO A 71 1.15 20.83 11.74
CA PRO A 71 2.50 21.36 11.66
C PRO A 71 3.13 21.27 13.05
N GLU A 72 4.36 20.77 13.08
CA GLU A 72 5.20 20.89 14.27
C GLU A 72 5.89 22.24 14.17
N MET A 73 5.91 22.99 15.27
CA MET A 73 6.63 24.27 15.34
C MET A 73 8.13 24.00 15.14
N ASN A 74 8.72 24.63 14.13
CA ASN A 74 10.16 24.55 13.90
C ASN A 74 10.88 25.67 14.69
N LEU A 75 12.19 25.50 14.87
CA LEU A 75 13.01 26.49 15.57
C LEU A 75 12.94 27.89 14.92
N GLU A 76 12.89 27.95 13.59
CA GLU A 76 12.86 29.20 12.83
C GLU A 76 11.56 29.99 13.08
N GLN A 77 10.41 29.33 13.06
CA GLN A 77 9.10 29.93 13.36
C GLN A 77 9.02 30.35 14.83
N GLU A 78 9.58 29.56 15.73
CA GLU A 78 9.62 29.92 17.15
C GLU A 78 10.45 31.19 17.38
N VAL A 79 11.64 31.30 16.77
CA VAL A 79 12.48 32.50 16.84
C VAL A 79 11.73 33.72 16.29
N LEU A 80 11.04 33.58 15.16
CA LEU A 80 10.22 34.66 14.60
C LEU A 80 9.07 35.07 15.52
N LEU A 81 8.40 34.11 16.16
CA LEU A 81 7.34 34.39 17.13
C LEU A 81 7.89 35.13 18.36
N ILE A 82 9.04 34.69 18.88
CA ILE A 82 9.72 35.35 20.00
C ILE A 82 10.11 36.79 19.64
N GLN A 83 10.71 37.00 18.46
CA GLN A 83 11.05 38.34 17.97
C GLN A 83 9.82 39.24 17.88
N ASN A 84 8.70 38.73 17.34
CA ASN A 84 7.46 39.49 17.23
C ASN A 84 6.92 39.89 18.62
N ILE A 85 6.97 38.98 19.59
CA ILE A 85 6.61 39.29 20.99
C ILE A 85 7.47 40.43 21.54
N TRP A 86 8.79 40.38 21.34
CA TRP A 86 9.68 41.46 21.81
C TRP A 86 9.42 42.80 21.13
N VAL A 87 9.11 42.81 19.83
CA VAL A 87 8.74 44.03 19.08
C VAL A 87 7.44 44.62 19.62
N LYS A 88 6.42 43.79 19.85
CA LYS A 88 5.14 44.23 20.44
C LYS A 88 5.33 44.79 21.85
N LEU A 89 6.13 44.12 22.68
CA LEU A 89 6.45 44.60 24.03
C LEU A 89 7.15 45.95 24.00
N ARG A 90 8.15 46.14 23.11
CA ARG A 90 8.86 47.43 22.96
C ARG A 90 7.94 48.54 22.47
N SER A 91 6.95 48.20 21.66
CA SER A 91 6.00 49.15 21.06
C SER A 91 4.72 49.33 21.89
N ASN A 92 4.66 48.77 23.11
CA ASN A 92 3.47 48.77 23.98
C ASN A 92 2.19 48.24 23.31
N LEU A 93 2.33 47.29 22.37
CA LEU A 93 1.21 46.65 21.69
C LEU A 93 0.64 45.47 22.51
N PRO A 94 -0.68 45.22 22.43
CA PRO A 94 -1.28 44.11 23.17
C PRO A 94 -0.82 42.75 22.63
N LEU A 95 -0.50 41.85 23.56
CA LEU A 95 -0.22 40.44 23.26
C LEU A 95 -1.50 39.61 23.29
N SER A 96 -1.64 38.70 22.33
CA SER A 96 -2.68 37.68 22.32
C SER A 96 -2.51 36.68 23.48
N PRO A 97 -3.57 35.95 23.90
CA PRO A 97 -3.47 34.98 24.97
C PRO A 97 -2.38 33.91 24.76
N GLY A 98 -2.21 33.45 23.51
CA GLY A 98 -1.17 32.49 23.15
C GLY A 98 0.25 33.07 23.29
N GLU A 99 0.45 34.31 22.84
CA GLU A 99 1.72 35.02 22.98
C GLU A 99 2.07 35.29 24.46
N ARG A 100 1.09 35.63 25.29
CA ARG A 100 1.30 35.81 26.74
C ARG A 100 1.76 34.51 27.40
N LYS A 101 1.11 33.39 27.08
CA LYS A 101 1.51 32.07 27.59
C LYS A 101 2.91 31.68 27.13
N LEU A 102 3.26 31.96 25.88
CA LEU A 102 4.60 31.73 25.36
C LEU A 102 5.63 32.59 26.09
N LEU A 103 5.35 33.89 26.30
CA LEU A 103 6.20 34.80 27.06
C LEU A 103 6.42 34.33 28.49
N GLN A 104 5.37 33.86 29.16
CA GLN A 104 5.48 33.30 30.51
C GLN A 104 6.39 32.07 30.53
N ASN A 105 6.20 31.14 29.60
CA ASN A 105 7.08 29.97 29.48
C ASN A 105 8.54 30.35 29.21
N LEU A 106 8.79 31.38 28.38
CA LEU A 106 10.14 31.89 28.11
C LEU A 106 10.78 32.49 29.37
N LYS A 107 10.01 33.21 30.19
CA LYS A 107 10.49 33.78 31.47
C LYS A 107 10.83 32.68 32.48
N GLU A 108 10.01 31.63 32.55
CA GLU A 108 10.18 30.55 33.53
C GLU A 108 11.29 29.56 33.13
N LYS A 109 11.38 29.21 31.84
CA LYS A 109 12.24 28.10 31.35
C LYS A 109 13.40 28.57 30.46
N GLY A 110 13.46 29.85 30.11
CA GLY A 110 14.45 30.42 29.18
C GLY A 110 14.14 30.09 27.72
N ASN A 111 14.23 28.81 27.33
CA ASN A 111 13.94 28.33 25.98
C ASN A 111 12.82 27.29 25.98
N VAL A 112 11.84 27.45 25.07
CA VAL A 112 10.59 26.68 25.11
C VAL A 112 10.63 25.40 24.28
N SER A 113 11.42 25.30 23.21
CA SER A 113 11.42 24.09 22.36
C SER A 113 12.69 23.24 22.34
N LYS A 114 12.46 21.96 22.00
CA LYS A 114 13.47 21.04 21.46
C LYS A 114 13.97 21.63 20.15
N LYS A 115 15.25 22.04 20.10
CA LYS A 115 15.96 22.58 18.92
C LYS A 115 15.94 21.59 17.75
N ILE A 116 14.83 21.45 17.04
CA ILE A 116 14.72 20.63 15.84
C ILE A 116 14.60 21.57 14.65
N ARG A 117 15.53 21.42 13.70
CA ARG A 117 15.50 22.21 12.46
C ARG A 117 14.37 21.75 11.56
N SER A 118 13.84 22.66 10.75
CA SER A 118 12.84 22.37 9.71
C SER A 118 13.19 21.13 8.89
N LYS A 119 14.46 21.02 8.46
CA LYS A 119 14.99 19.88 7.69
C LYS A 119 14.88 18.54 8.42
N GLU A 120 15.10 18.53 9.73
CA GLU A 120 15.05 17.31 10.55
C GLU A 120 13.60 16.87 10.79
N ILE A 121 12.68 17.81 10.99
CA ILE A 121 11.23 17.52 11.06
C ILE A 121 10.78 16.87 9.74
N TRP A 122 11.17 17.44 8.60
CA TRP A 122 10.86 16.88 7.29
C TRP A 122 11.45 15.49 7.09
N LYS A 123 12.70 15.28 7.51
CA LYS A 123 13.36 13.96 7.46
C LYS A 123 12.62 12.93 8.32
N ARG A 124 12.23 13.28 9.54
CA ARG A 124 11.46 12.39 10.42
C ARG A 124 10.10 12.05 9.81
N LYS A 125 9.37 13.05 9.31
CA LYS A 125 8.06 12.85 8.66
C LYS A 125 8.19 11.99 7.41
N SER A 126 9.24 12.15 6.60
CA SER A 126 9.43 11.32 5.40
C SER A 126 9.68 9.85 5.75
N TYR A 127 10.47 9.56 6.78
CA TYR A 127 10.63 8.19 7.29
C TYR A 127 9.32 7.62 7.82
N GLN A 128 8.57 8.39 8.61
CA GLN A 128 7.28 7.97 9.13
C GLN A 128 6.29 7.65 8.01
N PHE A 129 6.24 8.49 6.96
CA PHE A 129 5.36 8.25 5.81
C PHE A 129 5.80 7.03 5.00
N LYS A 130 7.11 6.78 4.88
CA LYS A 130 7.64 5.58 4.25
C LYS A 130 7.23 4.33 5.04
N ASP A 131 7.39 4.33 6.36
CA ASP A 131 7.01 3.22 7.23
C ASP A 131 5.50 2.89 7.12
N ILE A 132 4.66 3.92 7.20
CA ILE A 132 3.20 3.77 7.04
C ILE A 132 2.85 3.11 5.69
N ARG A 133 3.51 3.52 4.60
CA ARG A 133 3.28 2.93 3.27
C ARG A 133 3.80 1.50 3.15
N MET A 134 4.93 1.18 3.78
CA MET A 134 5.53 -0.15 3.74
C MET A 134 4.66 -1.22 4.40
N LYS A 135 3.92 -0.86 5.47
CA LYS A 135 2.98 -1.78 6.14
C LYS A 135 1.93 -2.35 5.18
N CYS A 136 1.45 -1.55 4.23
CA CYS A 136 0.49 -2.02 3.22
C CYS A 136 1.09 -2.97 2.18
N ASN A 137 2.40 -2.88 1.92
CA ASN A 137 3.07 -3.76 0.95
C ASN A 137 3.29 -5.17 1.51
N GLN A 138 3.33 -5.32 2.84
CA GLN A 138 3.52 -6.60 3.53
C GLN A 138 2.24 -7.44 3.62
N ILE A 139 1.08 -6.92 3.19
CA ILE A 139 -0.19 -7.67 3.16
C ILE A 139 -0.08 -8.80 2.12
N ARG A 140 -0.05 -10.05 2.62
CA ARG A 140 0.16 -11.26 1.83
C ARG A 140 -1.09 -11.74 1.10
#